data_AF-A0A9D6YB57-F1
#
_entry.id   AF-A0A9D6YB57-F1
#
_cell.length_a   1.000
_cell.length_b   1.000
_cell.length_c   1.000
_cell.angle_alpha   90.00
_cell.angle_beta   90.00
_cell.angle_gamma   90.00
#
_symmetry.space_group_name_H-M   'P 1'
#
loop_
_entity.id
_entity.type
_entity.pdbx_description
1 polymer ?
#
loop_
_entity_poly.entity_id
_entity_poly.type
_entity_poly.pdbx_seq_one_letter_code
_entity_poly.pdbx_strand_id
1 'polypeptide(L)'
;MQQTTVISARIDPRRKAKAEAILNKLGVSPGQVINMLYAQIELRKAIPFPLAIDDSPVVAPPIEHVAHVWDKLDDEDYSHLAKS
;
A
#
# COMPACT_ATOMS: atom_id res chain seq x y z
N MET A 1 -10.20 20.52 -25.61
CA MET A 1 -10.93 19.48 -24.86
C MET A 1 -9.93 18.38 -24.53
N GLN A 2 -9.85 17.92 -23.27
CA GLN A 2 -8.97 16.80 -22.93
C GLN A 2 -9.64 15.50 -23.38
N GLN A 3 -8.88 14.57 -23.96
CA GLN A 3 -9.40 13.29 -24.39
C GLN A 3 -9.72 12.42 -23.16
N THR A 4 -10.97 12.00 -23.02
CA THR A 4 -11.39 11.05 -21.98
C THR A 4 -11.72 9.70 -22.60
N THR A 5 -11.46 8.63 -21.86
CA THR A 5 -11.78 7.25 -22.26
C THR A 5 -12.71 6.62 -21.22
N VAL A 6 -13.67 5.81 -21.67
CA VAL A 6 -14.61 5.08 -20.80
C VAL A 6 -13.96 3.80 -20.27
N ILE A 7 -14.06 3.55 -18.97
CA ILE A 7 -13.61 2.32 -18.31
C ILE A 7 -14.84 1.51 -17.88
N SER A 8 -14.94 0.26 -18.32
CA SER A 8 -16.03 -0.65 -17.93
C SER A 8 -15.46 -1.96 -17.38
N ALA A 9 -15.93 -2.37 -16.20
CA ALA A 9 -15.57 -3.63 -15.58
C ALA A 9 -16.80 -4.28 -14.91
N ARG A 10 -16.80 -5.61 -14.81
CA ARG A 10 -17.84 -6.35 -14.09
C ARG A 10 -17.51 -6.34 -12.59
N ILE A 11 -18.50 -6.05 -11.76
CA ILE A 11 -18.39 -6.04 -10.30
C ILE A 11 -19.66 -6.63 -9.69
N ASP A 12 -19.51 -7.35 -8.59
CA ASP A 12 -20.65 -7.79 -7.78
C ASP A 12 -21.45 -6.56 -7.29
N PRO A 13 -22.78 -6.53 -7.46
CA PRO A 13 -23.59 -5.36 -7.12
C PRO A 13 -23.62 -5.06 -5.62
N ARG A 14 -23.51 -6.08 -4.76
CA ARG A 14 -23.41 -5.89 -3.30
C ARG A 14 -22.06 -5.30 -2.93
N ARG A 15 -20.98 -5.75 -3.59
CA ARG A 15 -19.64 -5.15 -3.43
C ARG A 15 -19.63 -3.68 -3.86
N LYS A 16 -20.23 -3.36 -5.00
CA LYS A 16 -20.39 -1.98 -5.49
C LYS A 16 -21.11 -1.11 -4.45
N ALA A 17 -22.29 -1.53 -3.99
CA ALA A 17 -23.08 -0.76 -3.04
C ALA A 17 -22.34 -0.50 -1.71
N LYS A 18 -21.64 -1.51 -1.17
CA LYS A 18 -20.82 -1.36 0.04
C LYS A 18 -19.68 -0.35 -0.16
N ALA A 19 -18.96 -0.46 -1.28
CA ALA A 19 -17.88 0.47 -1.58
C ALA A 19 -18.40 1.90 -1.74
N GLU A 20 -19.48 2.11 -2.51
CA GLU A 20 -20.09 3.43 -2.72
C GLU A 20 -20.56 4.06 -1.40
N ALA A 21 -21.10 3.28 -0.46
CA ALA A 21 -21.46 3.79 0.86
C ALA A 21 -20.24 4.31 1.65
N ILE A 22 -19.08 3.67 1.51
CA ILE A 22 -17.82 4.14 2.13
C ILE A 22 -17.30 5.39 1.41
N LEU A 23 -17.27 5.38 0.08
CA LEU A 23 -16.81 6.52 -0.71
C LEU A 23 -17.64 7.78 -0.47
N ASN A 24 -18.97 7.62 -0.33
CA ASN A 24 -19.86 8.72 0.03
C ASN A 24 -19.52 9.33 1.39
N LYS A 25 -19.15 8.51 2.40
CA LYS A 25 -18.70 9.01 3.71
C LYS A 25 -17.37 9.76 3.62
N LEU A 26 -16.52 9.39 2.66
CA LEU A 26 -15.24 10.04 2.38
C LEU A 26 -15.36 11.26 1.47
N GLY A 27 -16.55 11.54 0.92
CA GLY A 27 -16.78 12.68 0.02
C GLY A 27 -16.12 12.54 -1.36
N VAL A 28 -15.82 11.31 -1.80
CA VAL A 28 -15.18 11.05 -3.09
C VAL A 28 -16.08 10.24 -4.01
N SER A 29 -16.08 10.56 -5.30
CA SER A 29 -16.81 9.78 -6.30
C SER A 29 -16.03 8.52 -6.71
N PRO A 30 -16.70 7.46 -7.18
CA PRO A 30 -16.03 6.28 -7.73
C PRO A 30 -15.03 6.62 -8.84
N GLY A 31 -15.39 7.55 -9.74
CA GLY A 31 -14.52 7.99 -10.83
C GLY A 31 -13.23 8.65 -10.34
N GLN A 32 -13.29 9.46 -9.28
CA GLN A 32 -12.08 10.04 -8.67
C GLN A 32 -11.18 8.94 -8.08
N VAL A 33 -11.76 7.96 -7.40
CA VAL A 33 -10.99 6.84 -6.83
C VAL A 33 -10.31 6.01 -7.91
N ILE A 34 -11.00 5.73 -9.02
CA ILE A 34 -10.40 5.02 -10.16
C ILE A 34 -9.23 5.84 -10.75
N ASN A 35 -9.40 7.15 -10.95
CA ASN A 35 -8.30 7.99 -11.44
C ASN A 35 -7.11 8.02 -10.47
N MET A 36 -7.37 8.11 -9.16
CA MET A 36 -6.31 8.05 -8.14
C MET A 36 -5.59 6.71 -8.14
N LEU A 37 -6.31 5.60 -8.35
CA LEU A 37 -5.72 4.27 -8.48
C LEU A 37 -4.74 4.21 -9.66
N TYR A 38 -5.14 4.71 -10.84
CA TYR A 38 -4.24 4.77 -12.00
C TYR A 38 -3.03 5.66 -11.74
N ALA A 39 -3.22 6.84 -11.13
CA ALA A 39 -2.12 7.72 -10.77
C ALA A 39 -1.12 7.06 -9.80
N GLN A 40 -1.60 6.26 -8.84
CA GLN A 40 -0.72 5.49 -7.95
C GLN A 40 0.05 4.40 -8.70
N ILE A 41 -0.58 3.71 -9.66
CA ILE A 41 0.11 2.71 -10.49
C ILE A 41 1.19 3.37 -11.34
N GLU A 42 0.89 4.51 -11.96
CA GLU A 42 1.85 5.28 -12.76
C GLU A 42 3.05 5.75 -11.95
N LEU A 43 2.80 6.23 -10.72
CA LEU A 43 3.81 6.75 -9.81
C LEU A 43 4.70 5.63 -9.27
N ARG A 44 4.11 4.52 -8.82
CA ARG A 44 4.82 3.44 -8.13
C ARG A 44 5.36 2.37 -9.06
N LYS A 45 4.92 2.35 -10.33
CA LYS A 45 5.16 1.25 -11.28
C LYS A 45 4.74 -0.12 -10.71
N ALA A 46 3.73 -0.12 -9.84
CA ALA A 46 3.24 -1.29 -9.13
C ALA A 46 1.77 -1.10 -8.76
N ILE A 47 1.06 -2.20 -8.54
CA ILE A 47 -0.31 -2.18 -8.00
C ILE A 47 -0.24 -1.67 -6.55
N PRO A 48 -1.05 -0.67 -6.15
CA PRO A 48 -0.94 -0.01 -4.85
C PRO A 48 -1.61 -0.80 -3.71
N PHE A 49 -1.45 -2.11 -3.74
CA PHE A 49 -1.75 -3.05 -2.67
C PHE A 49 -0.98 -4.35 -2.95
N PRO A 50 -0.55 -5.08 -1.91
CA PRO A 50 0.16 -6.33 -2.10
C PRO A 50 -0.73 -7.36 -2.78
N LEU A 51 -0.20 -8.03 -3.81
CA LEU A 51 -0.80 -9.22 -4.40
C LEU A 51 -0.13 -10.44 -3.79
N ALA A 52 -0.75 -11.02 -2.77
CA ALA A 52 -0.32 -12.26 -2.16
C ALA A 52 -1.44 -13.30 -2.27
N ILE A 53 -1.05 -14.55 -2.53
CA ILE A 53 -1.96 -15.70 -2.42
C ILE A 53 -2.09 -16.13 -0.95
N ASP A 54 -1.03 -15.87 -0.17
CA ASP A 54 -0.95 -16.19 1.25
C ASP A 54 -1.36 -14.98 2.09
N ASP A 55 -2.26 -15.21 3.04
CA ASP A 55 -2.75 -14.23 4.03
C ASP A 55 -1.68 -13.93 5.09
N SER A 56 -0.40 -13.90 4.70
CA SER A 56 0.67 -13.51 5.61
C SER A 56 0.51 -12.02 5.84
N PRO A 57 0.09 -11.59 7.04
CA PRO A 57 0.03 -10.18 7.31
C PRO A 57 1.44 -9.65 7.13
N VAL A 58 1.57 -8.42 6.66
CA VAL A 58 2.77 -7.63 6.95
C VAL A 58 2.76 -7.41 8.47
N VAL A 59 3.06 -8.46 9.22
CA VAL A 59 3.30 -8.42 10.65
C VAL A 59 4.63 -7.72 10.73
N ALA A 60 4.61 -6.45 11.13
CA ALA A 60 5.81 -5.83 11.67
C ALA A 60 6.41 -6.85 12.65
N PRO A 61 7.70 -7.20 12.51
CA PRO A 61 8.28 -8.26 13.32
C PRO A 61 7.94 -8.00 14.80
N PRO A 62 7.61 -9.04 15.59
CA PRO A 62 7.31 -8.89 17.00
C PRO A 62 8.34 -7.99 17.68
N ILE A 63 7.91 -7.16 18.64
CA ILE A 63 8.81 -6.21 19.32
C ILE A 63 10.06 -6.92 19.89
N GLU A 64 9.94 -8.18 20.28
CA GLU A 64 11.06 -9.04 20.70
C GLU A 64 12.12 -9.25 19.59
N HIS A 65 11.69 -9.46 18.35
CA HIS A 65 12.58 -9.62 17.21
C HIS A 65 13.30 -8.31 16.89
N VAL A 66 12.59 -7.17 17.02
CA VAL A 66 13.21 -5.85 16.90
C VAL A 66 14.24 -5.67 18.01
N ALA A 67 13.88 -5.88 19.28
CA ALA A 67 14.79 -5.72 20.42
C ALA A 67 16.07 -6.56 20.29
N HIS A 68 15.97 -7.81 19.84
CA HIS A 68 17.13 -8.66 19.60
C HIS A 68 18.03 -8.14 18.47
N VAL A 69 17.47 -7.51 17.43
CA VAL A 69 18.27 -6.88 16.37
C VAL A 69 19.01 -5.65 16.90
N TRP A 70 18.40 -4.82 17.73
CA TRP A 70 19.08 -3.66 18.32
C TRP A 70 20.19 -4.05 19.30
N ASP A 71 19.94 -5.05 20.15
CA ASP A 71 20.96 -5.63 21.07
C ASP A 71 22.18 -6.15 20.31
N LYS A 72 21.95 -6.84 19.18
CA LYS A 72 23.03 -7.31 18.29
C LYS A 72 23.83 -6.19 17.63
N LEU A 73 23.25 -5.00 17.44
CA LEU A 73 23.95 -3.85 16.84
C LEU A 73 24.82 -3.12 17.86
N ASP A 74 24.44 -3.15 19.14
CA ASP A 74 25.26 -2.58 20.23
C ASP A 74 26.53 -3.41 20.49
N ASP A 75 26.53 -4.69 20.13
CA ASP A 75 27.69 -5.59 20.20
C ASP A 75 28.67 -5.43 19.02
N GLU A 76 28.26 -4.83 17.89
CA GLU A 76 29.14 -4.64 16.74
C GLU A 76 30.01 -3.38 16.90
N ASP A 77 31.31 -3.57 17.10
CA ASP A 77 32.28 -2.47 17.20
C ASP A 77 32.53 -1.83 15.82
N TYR A 78 31.71 -0.85 15.46
CA TYR A 78 31.85 -0.04 14.24
C TYR A 78 32.99 1.00 14.31
N SER A 79 33.83 0.98 15.34
CA SER A 79 34.96 1.92 15.50
C SER A 79 35.95 1.89 14.34
N HIS A 80 35.96 0.81 13.56
CA HIS A 80 36.78 0.69 12.33
C HIS A 80 36.32 1.62 11.20
N LEU A 81 35.09 2.15 11.24
CA LEU A 81 34.59 3.13 10.26
C LEU A 81 35.04 4.56 10.57
N ALA A 82 35.54 4.84 11.77
CA ALA A 82 35.88 6.19 12.23
C ALA A 82 37.29 6.66 11.87
N LYS A 83 38.02 5.98 10.97
CA LYS A 83 39.37 6.36 10.56
C LYS A 83 39.41 6.83 9.11
N SER A 84 39.43 8.14 8.91
CA SER A 84 39.97 8.83 7.73
C SER A 84 41.04 9.83 8.15
#